data_AF-N0B1P6-F1
#
_entry.id   AF-N0B1P6-F1
#
_cell.length_a   1.000
_cell.length_b   1.000
_cell.length_c   1.000
_cell.angle_alpha   90.00
_cell.angle_beta   90.00
_cell.angle_gamma   90.00
#
_symmetry.space_group_name_H-M   'P 1'
#
loop_
_entity.id
_entity.type
_entity.pdbx_description
1 polymer ?
#
loop_
_entity_poly.entity_id
_entity_poly.type
_entity_poly.pdbx_seq_one_letter_code
_entity_poly.pdbx_strand_id
1 'polypeptide(L)'
;MVLRNFEGVITSYPEPQNYIPGIAEGYFKGVYPDYEKYQSNVGISAIMNDSKFNLIPEDLHRLDRRQKYQVDPNHTSLKDKREKRDELKEKKFKAQQKSIGSEDQQNK
;
A
#
# COMPACT_ATOMS: atom_id res chain seq x y z
N MET A 1 8.29 18.74 13.25
CA MET A 1 8.07 17.49 14.04
C MET A 1 7.67 17.77 15.50
N VAL A 2 6.85 16.92 16.13
CA VAL A 2 6.51 17.00 17.58
C VAL A 2 7.20 15.86 18.32
N LEU A 3 7.87 16.18 19.43
CA LEU A 3 8.71 15.28 20.23
C LEU A 3 8.19 15.21 21.66
N ARG A 4 8.44 14.09 22.35
CA ARG A 4 8.18 13.91 23.78
C ARG A 4 9.46 13.41 24.46
N ASN A 5 9.83 14.01 25.60
CA ASN A 5 10.98 13.55 26.39
C ASN A 5 10.55 12.55 27.49
N PHE A 6 11.54 11.99 28.21
CA PHE A 6 11.29 11.03 29.30
C PHE A 6 10.55 11.64 30.50
N GLU A 7 10.64 12.95 30.70
CA GLU A 7 9.92 13.71 31.74
C GLU A 7 8.46 13.99 31.32
N GLY A 8 8.08 13.64 30.09
CA GLY A 8 6.73 13.82 29.56
C GLY A 8 6.48 15.18 28.91
N VAL A 9 7.48 16.05 28.80
CA VAL A 9 7.38 17.35 28.11
C VAL A 9 7.24 17.12 26.61
N ILE A 10 6.22 17.74 26.02
CA ILE A 10 5.99 17.75 24.57
C ILE A 10 6.60 19.04 24.00
N THR A 11 7.45 18.92 23.00
CA THR A 11 8.12 20.03 22.33
C THR A 11 7.93 19.96 20.82
N SER A 12 7.84 21.13 20.19
CA SER A 12 7.76 21.24 18.74
C SER A 12 9.10 21.70 18.20
N TYR A 13 9.67 20.94 17.26
CA TYR A 13 10.87 21.33 16.54
C TYR A 13 10.48 21.87 15.17
N PRO A 14 10.69 23.18 14.89
CA PRO A 14 10.35 23.78 13.61
C PRO A 14 11.34 23.31 12.55
N GLU A 15 10.80 22.90 11.40
CA GLU A 15 11.61 22.49 10.25
C GLU A 15 12.05 23.72 9.42
N PRO A 16 13.25 23.69 8.81
CA PRO A 16 13.73 24.79 7.98
C PRO A 16 12.87 24.95 6.72
N GLN A 17 12.48 26.19 6.40
CA GLN A 17 11.56 26.48 5.30
C GLN A 17 12.12 26.12 3.92
N ASN A 18 13.43 26.25 3.72
CA ASN A 18 14.10 26.04 2.43
C ASN A 18 15.15 24.92 2.55
N TYR A 19 14.73 23.76 3.06
CA TYR A 19 15.62 22.62 3.16
C TYR A 19 16.11 22.20 1.77
N ILE A 20 17.43 22.03 1.62
CA ILE A 20 18.06 21.50 0.42
C ILE A 20 18.85 20.25 0.85
N PRO A 21 18.52 19.06 0.31
CA PRO A 21 19.25 17.83 0.60
C PRO A 21 20.75 17.94 0.24
N GLY A 22 21.61 17.22 0.95
CA GLY A 22 23.03 17.07 0.62
C GLY A 22 23.97 18.21 1.04
N ILE A 23 23.45 19.37 1.50
CA ILE A 23 24.31 20.51 1.91
C ILE A 23 25.31 20.14 3.02
N ALA A 24 24.88 19.27 3.95
CA ALA A 24 25.70 18.90 5.09
C ALA A 24 26.85 17.95 4.74
N GLU A 25 26.85 17.32 3.56
CA GLU A 25 27.86 16.33 3.15
C GLU A 25 29.26 16.96 3.16
N GLY A 26 29.42 18.19 2.66
CA GLY A 26 30.70 18.89 2.67
C GLY A 26 31.24 19.13 4.09
N TYR A 27 30.36 19.48 5.03
CA TYR A 27 30.73 19.62 6.45
C TYR A 27 31.16 18.28 7.03
N PHE A 28 30.38 17.21 6.81
CA PHE A 28 30.71 15.89 7.32
C PHE A 28 31.99 15.30 6.72
N LYS A 29 32.30 15.55 5.44
CA LYS A 29 33.60 15.19 4.83
C LYS A 29 34.77 15.86 5.56
N GLY A 30 34.61 17.12 5.96
CA GLY A 30 35.66 17.87 6.66
C GLY A 30 35.91 17.36 8.07
N VAL A 31 34.85 17.00 8.81
CA VAL A 31 34.95 16.52 10.20
C VAL A 31 35.28 15.03 10.26
N TYR A 32 34.74 14.23 9.34
CA TYR A 32 34.87 12.78 9.29
C TYR A 32 35.27 12.33 7.87
N PRO A 33 36.55 12.40 7.49
CA PRO A 33 36.99 12.15 6.10
C PRO A 33 36.60 10.78 5.54
N ASP A 34 36.47 9.78 6.42
CA ASP A 34 36.16 8.40 6.05
C ASP A 34 34.67 8.04 6.17
N TYR A 35 33.75 8.99 6.41
CA TYR A 35 32.35 8.64 6.72
C TYR A 35 31.66 7.87 5.58
N GLU A 36 32.04 8.10 4.33
CA GLU A 36 31.49 7.41 3.16
C GLU A 36 31.75 5.89 3.22
N LYS A 37 32.85 5.44 3.83
CA LYS A 37 33.15 4.01 4.00
C LYS A 37 32.13 3.28 4.87
N TYR A 38 31.42 4.01 5.73
CA TYR A 38 30.40 3.47 6.62
C TYR A 38 28.99 3.63 6.08
N GLN A 39 28.83 4.18 4.87
CA GLN A 39 27.52 4.32 4.25
C GLN A 39 26.98 2.94 3.87
N SER A 40 25.91 2.53 4.56
CA SER A 40 25.23 1.28 4.26
C SER A 40 24.40 1.38 2.98
N ASN A 41 24.56 0.43 2.07
CA ASN A 41 23.73 0.26 0.86
C ASN A 41 22.92 -1.03 0.90
N VAL A 42 22.65 -1.55 2.11
CA VAL A 42 21.90 -2.79 2.32
C VAL A 42 20.63 -2.53 3.13
N GLY A 43 19.63 -3.39 2.97
CA GLY A 43 18.36 -3.31 3.70
C GLY A 43 17.62 -1.99 3.46
N ILE A 44 17.14 -1.36 4.54
CA ILE A 44 16.34 -0.12 4.49
C ILE A 44 17.18 1.05 3.94
N SER A 45 18.47 1.11 4.29
CA SER A 45 19.38 2.15 3.76
C SER A 45 19.46 2.12 2.24
N ALA A 46 19.36 0.94 1.63
CA ALA A 46 19.30 0.82 0.18
C ALA A 46 18.08 1.53 -0.43
N ILE A 47 16.94 1.55 0.28
CA ILE A 47 15.74 2.28 -0.15
C ILE A 47 15.93 3.78 0.06
N MET A 48 16.46 4.19 1.22
CA MET A 48 16.64 5.62 1.53
C MET A 48 17.66 6.31 0.62
N ASN A 49 18.66 5.57 0.13
CA ASN A 49 19.66 6.04 -0.83
C ASN A 49 19.23 5.82 -2.30
N ASP A 50 17.94 5.53 -2.54
CA ASP A 50 17.36 5.29 -3.88
C ASP A 50 18.01 4.14 -4.71
N SER A 51 18.86 3.32 -4.09
CA SER A 51 19.51 2.18 -4.77
C SER A 51 18.56 0.99 -5.00
N LYS A 52 17.50 0.87 -4.19
CA LYS A 52 16.43 -0.11 -4.35
C LYS A 52 15.07 0.55 -4.15
N PHE A 53 14.09 0.23 -4.98
CA PHE A 53 12.74 0.77 -4.82
C PHE A 53 11.98 0.14 -3.64
N ASN A 54 12.15 -1.17 -3.43
CA ASN A 54 11.50 -1.91 -2.36
C ASN A 54 12.32 -3.14 -1.93
N LEU A 55 11.97 -3.68 -0.76
CA LEU A 55 12.48 -4.97 -0.28
C LEU A 55 11.34 -5.98 -0.36
N ILE A 56 11.49 -6.98 -1.22
CA ILE A 56 10.51 -8.04 -1.41
C ILE A 56 11.00 -9.28 -0.66
N PRO A 57 10.22 -9.83 0.28
CA PRO A 57 10.53 -11.11 0.91
C PRO A 57 10.60 -12.23 -0.13
N GLU A 58 11.53 -13.18 0.05
CA GLU A 58 11.78 -14.26 -0.91
C GLU A 58 10.55 -15.19 -1.05
N ASP A 59 9.95 -15.62 0.06
CA ASP A 59 8.83 -16.58 0.07
C ASP A 59 7.45 -15.90 0.14
N LEU A 60 7.22 -14.92 -0.72
CA LEU A 60 5.92 -14.24 -0.74
C LEU A 60 4.88 -15.09 -1.49
N HIS A 61 4.00 -15.79 -0.77
CA HIS A 61 2.87 -16.58 -1.33
C HIS A 61 2.03 -15.85 -2.39
N ARG A 62 2.04 -14.51 -2.39
CA ARG A 62 1.40 -13.69 -3.43
C ARG A 62 2.03 -13.92 -4.81
N LEU A 63 3.35 -14.09 -4.90
CA LEU A 63 4.08 -14.35 -6.14
C LEU A 63 3.75 -15.75 -6.67
N ASP A 64 3.73 -16.76 -5.79
CA ASP A 64 3.33 -18.12 -6.16
C ASP A 64 1.92 -18.16 -6.75
N ARG A 65 0.97 -17.46 -6.12
CA ARG A 65 -0.40 -17.36 -6.64
C ARG A 65 -0.45 -16.64 -7.98
N ARG A 66 0.37 -15.61 -8.19
CA ARG A 66 0.45 -14.90 -9.48
C ARG A 66 1.01 -15.80 -10.59
N GLN A 67 2.09 -16.53 -10.31
CA GLN A 67 2.68 -17.46 -11.26
C GLN A 67 1.69 -18.58 -11.62
N LYS A 68 1.09 -19.23 -10.62
CA LYS A 68 0.06 -20.27 -10.84
C LYS A 68 -1.10 -19.75 -11.69
N TYR A 69 -1.57 -18.54 -11.43
CA TYR A 69 -2.64 -17.92 -12.21
C TYR A 69 -2.25 -17.66 -13.67
N GLN A 70 -0.99 -17.33 -13.97
CA GLN A 70 -0.54 -17.14 -15.36
C GLN A 70 -0.41 -18.45 -16.14
N VAL A 71 -0.03 -19.54 -15.46
CA VAL A 71 0.24 -20.83 -16.11
C VAL A 71 -1.02 -21.68 -16.27
N ASP A 72 -1.98 -21.57 -15.34
CA ASP A 72 -3.21 -22.37 -15.38
C ASP A 72 -4.17 -21.87 -16.48
N PRO A 73 -4.46 -22.68 -17.51
CA PRO A 73 -5.42 -22.31 -18.57
C PRO A 73 -6.86 -22.22 -18.06
N ASN A 74 -7.17 -22.87 -16.94
CA ASN A 74 -8.50 -22.89 -16.33
C ASN A 74 -8.68 -21.79 -15.26
N HIS A 75 -7.73 -20.86 -15.15
CA HIS A 75 -7.86 -19.77 -14.20
C HIS A 75 -9.10 -18.95 -14.52
N THR A 76 -9.87 -18.59 -13.49
CA THR A 76 -11.03 -17.71 -13.63
C THR A 76 -10.89 -16.51 -12.73
N SER A 77 -11.04 -15.34 -13.32
CA SER A 77 -11.05 -14.05 -12.64
C SER A 77 -12.44 -13.71 -12.13
N LEU A 78 -12.48 -12.80 -11.15
CA LEU A 78 -13.72 -12.13 -10.77
C LEU A 78 -14.32 -11.32 -11.94
N LYS A 79 -13.49 -10.92 -12.92
CA LYS A 79 -13.94 -10.24 -14.14
C LYS A 79 -14.76 -11.15 -15.05
N ASP A 80 -14.43 -12.44 -15.11
CA ASP A 80 -15.11 -13.40 -16.01
C ASP A 80 -16.51 -13.77 -15.50
N LYS A 81 -16.76 -13.55 -14.20
CA LYS A 81 -18.05 -13.81 -13.56
C LYS A 81 -18.99 -12.60 -13.54
N ARG A 82 -18.67 -11.54 -14.31
CA ARG A 82 -19.48 -10.30 -14.34
C ARG A 82 -20.87 -10.52 -14.92
N GLU A 83 -20.99 -11.33 -15.97
CA GLU A 83 -22.29 -11.64 -16.60
C GLU A 83 -23.23 -12.36 -15.62
N LYS A 84 -22.75 -13.43 -14.98
CA LYS A 84 -23.51 -14.12 -13.92
C LYS A 84 -23.92 -13.20 -12.78
N ARG A 85 -23.08 -12.25 -12.39
CA ARG A 85 -23.43 -11.27 -11.36
C ARG A 85 -24.59 -10.39 -11.82
N ASP A 86 -24.59 -9.95 -13.06
CA ASP A 86 -25.62 -9.07 -13.59
C ASP A 86 -26.96 -9.80 -13.76
N GLU A 87 -26.94 -11.07 -14.18
CA GLU A 87 -28.11 -11.96 -14.14
C GLU A 87 -28.68 -12.13 -12.71
N LEU A 88 -27.81 -12.35 -11.72
CA LEU A 88 -28.23 -12.50 -10.33
C LEU A 88 -28.80 -11.20 -9.74
N LYS A 89 -28.25 -10.05 -10.13
CA LYS A 89 -28.80 -8.74 -9.77
C LYS A 89 -30.20 -8.55 -10.34
N GLU A 90 -30.40 -8.88 -11.62
CA GLU A 90 -31.70 -8.76 -12.27
C GLU A 90 -32.74 -9.71 -11.65
N LYS A 91 -32.35 -10.95 -11.35
CA LYS A 91 -33.21 -11.90 -10.62
C LYS A 91 -33.60 -11.39 -9.25
N LYS A 92 -32.64 -10.85 -8.48
CA LYS A 92 -32.89 -10.26 -7.16
C LYS A 92 -33.86 -9.08 -7.26
N PHE A 93 -33.66 -8.20 -8.24
CA PHE A 93 -34.52 -7.04 -8.46
C PHE A 93 -35.95 -7.45 -8.80
N LYS A 94 -36.15 -8.41 -9.71
CA LYS A 94 -37.48 -8.95 -10.04
C LYS A 94 -38.15 -9.62 -8.84
N ALA A 95 -37.40 -10.33 -8.01
CA ALA A 95 -37.93 -10.95 -6.79
C ALA A 95 -38.41 -9.89 -5.78
N GLN A 96 -37.66 -8.79 -5.61
CA GLN A 96 -38.02 -7.69 -4.72
C GLN A 96 -39.22 -6.88 -5.23
N GLN A 97 -39.32 -6.62 -6.54
CA GLN A 97 -40.52 -5.98 -7.09
C GLN A 97 -41.78 -6.83 -6.88
N LYS A 98 -41.67 -8.15 -7.04
CA LYS A 98 -42.78 -9.06 -6.80
C LYS A 98 -43.21 -9.06 -5.34
N SER A 99 -42.28 -9.09 -4.39
CA SER A 99 -42.63 -9.04 -2.97
C SER A 99 -43.32 -7.73 -2.58
N ILE A 100 -42.83 -6.59 -3.09
CA ILE A 100 -43.43 -5.27 -2.84
C ILE A 100 -44.83 -5.16 -3.49
N GLY A 101 -44.98 -5.60 -4.74
CA GLY A 101 -46.28 -5.57 -5.44
C GLY A 101 -47.34 -6.52 -4.86
N SER A 102 -46.92 -7.61 -4.18
CA SER A 102 -47.84 -8.49 -3.45
C SER A 102 -48.28 -7.93 -2.09
N GLU A 103 -47.45 -7.10 -1.44
CA GLU A 103 -47.81 -6.42 -0.18
C GLU A 103 -48.84 -5.30 -0.41
N ASP A 104 -48.78 -4.60 -1.54
CA ASP A 104 -49.76 -3.56 -1.92
C ASP A 104 -51.15 -4.12 -2.29
N GLN A 105 -51.25 -5.42 -2.65
CA GLN A 105 -52.53 -6.07 -2.98
C GLN A 105 -53.22 -6.71 -1.76
N GLN A 106 -52.54 -6.88 -0.63
CA GLN A 106 -53.12 -7.43 0.60
C GLN A 106 -53.64 -6.35 1.57
N ASN A 107 -53.34 -5.06 1.32
CA ASN A 107 -53.80 -3.92 2.13
C ASN A 107 -54.90 -3.08 1.46
N LYS A 108 -55.65 -3.63 0.49
CA LYS A 108 -56.84 -2.99 -0.12
C LYS A 108 -58.08 -3.83 0.07
#